data_AF-A0A5B0FXG6-F1
#
_entry.id   AF-A0A5B0FXG6-F1
#
_cell.length_a   1.000
_cell.length_b   1.000
_cell.length_c   1.000
_cell.angle_alpha   90.00
_cell.angle_beta   90.00
_cell.angle_gamma   90.00
#
_symmetry.space_group_name_H-M   'P 1'
#
loop_
_entity.id
_entity.type
_entity.pdbx_description
1 polymer ?
#
loop_
_entity_poly.entity_id
_entity_poly.type
_entity_poly.pdbx_seq_one_letter_code
_entity_poly.pdbx_strand_id
1 'polypeptide(L)'
;MKLDIGIRMAIAVCGLLLGTAQATSFDCAKATKPVEQRICESPQLSRLDEQINSLYVQALDRVTDKTALRQEQRDWLTQRNSCTTTDCLAGVMSARVEAQMAAGLPRVTPAKKPVVTAPVPPPKNVVDRGVPTASLLPTPAVSNSTTAPAGVATTSPTSAKDPHALLPLKLAGLAVLLLLAVAVWLHHRGSMTIYQDYTDALWTSLTPAIGIGSYFALIFFEVPKNYAVIGALVIAGLMALQVIVQTYRSNGVSLYFLLALFAKIGLLSIYFVMMALLLAGGSRNQREARRKRGWMIACTSIFVFFSGWICRHRHFSSINDYMAGRV
;
A
#
# COMPACT_ATOMS: atom_id res chain seq x y z
N MET A 1 23.91 5.65 43.85
CA MET A 1 24.75 6.87 43.84
C MET A 1 25.88 6.89 42.80
N LYS A 2 26.76 5.88 42.68
CA LYS A 2 27.79 5.87 41.59
C LYS A 2 27.25 5.41 40.22
N LEU A 3 26.18 4.63 40.18
CA LEU A 3 25.60 4.08 38.94
C LEU A 3 24.79 5.13 38.15
N ASP A 4 24.16 6.06 38.86
CA ASP A 4 23.18 7.03 38.37
C ASP A 4 23.80 8.09 37.43
N ILE A 5 25.09 8.37 37.61
CA ILE A 5 25.86 9.34 36.81
C ILE A 5 26.15 8.76 35.41
N GLY A 6 26.51 7.48 35.33
CA GLY A 6 26.79 6.80 34.06
C GLY A 6 25.55 6.71 33.16
N ILE A 7 24.39 6.43 33.75
CA ILE A 7 23.12 6.35 33.02
C ILE A 7 22.72 7.72 32.45
N ARG A 8 22.89 8.80 33.23
CA ARG A 8 22.63 10.17 32.74
C ARG A 8 23.53 10.58 31.57
N MET A 9 24.81 10.19 31.59
CA MET A 9 25.73 10.40 30.45
C MET A 9 25.31 9.60 29.21
N ALA A 10 24.88 8.34 29.37
CA ALA A 10 24.41 7.52 28.26
C ALA A 10 23.15 8.10 27.58
N ILE A 11 22.21 8.64 28.38
CA ILE A 11 21.00 9.29 27.86
C ILE A 11 21.36 10.57 27.07
N ALA A 12 22.30 11.37 27.55
CA ALA A 12 22.78 12.57 26.84
C ALA A 12 23.42 12.24 25.47
N VAL A 13 24.17 11.13 25.39
CA VAL A 13 24.77 10.66 24.12
C VAL A 13 23.71 10.11 23.16
N CYS A 14 22.73 9.34 23.63
CA CYS A 14 21.64 8.85 22.79
C CYS A 14 20.76 9.98 22.21
N GLY A 15 20.55 11.06 22.97
CA GLY A 15 19.77 12.21 22.51
C GLY A 15 20.37 12.93 21.29
N LEU A 16 21.71 12.90 21.13
CA LEU A 16 22.41 13.49 19.99
C LEU A 16 22.37 12.63 18.71
N LEU A 17 21.90 11.38 18.78
CA LEU A 17 21.88 10.46 17.64
C LEU A 17 20.55 10.47 16.86
N LEU A 18 19.59 11.35 17.20
CA LEU A 18 18.48 11.71 16.32
C LEU A 18 18.96 12.68 15.22
N GLY A 19 19.96 12.25 14.44
CA GLY A 19 20.29 12.92 13.18
C GLY A 19 19.07 12.91 12.26
N THR A 20 18.74 14.04 11.64
CA THR A 20 17.63 14.11 10.69
C THR A 20 17.94 13.23 9.49
N ALA A 21 17.30 12.06 9.43
CA ALA A 21 17.49 11.09 8.35
C ALA A 21 17.01 11.67 7.01
N GLN A 22 17.93 12.32 6.31
CA GLN A 22 17.77 12.84 4.96
C GLN A 22 17.69 11.68 3.99
N ALA A 23 16.47 11.28 3.63
CA ALA A 23 16.26 10.40 2.50
C ALA A 23 16.62 11.12 1.20
N THR A 24 17.25 10.40 0.28
CA THR A 24 17.56 10.81 -1.10
C THR A 24 17.40 9.57 -1.99
N SER A 25 17.57 9.69 -3.31
CA SER A 25 17.52 8.52 -4.20
C SER A 25 18.72 7.57 -4.04
N PHE A 26 19.72 7.93 -3.24
CA PHE A 26 20.95 7.17 -3.00
C PHE A 26 21.31 7.11 -1.51
N ASP A 27 22.33 6.32 -1.18
CA ASP A 27 22.85 6.21 0.18
C ASP A 27 23.86 7.33 0.45
N CYS A 28 23.51 8.25 1.34
CA CYS A 28 24.38 9.38 1.73
C CYS A 28 25.70 8.94 2.38
N ALA A 29 25.78 7.77 3.02
CA ALA A 29 27.03 7.22 3.53
C ALA A 29 27.94 6.68 2.41
N LYS A 30 27.46 6.67 1.15
CA LYS A 30 28.21 6.30 -0.06
C LYS A 30 28.34 7.46 -1.06
N ALA A 31 28.01 8.69 -0.66
CA ALA A 31 28.15 9.89 -1.49
C ALA A 31 29.64 10.18 -1.77
N THR A 32 30.04 10.10 -3.04
CA THR A 32 31.45 10.27 -3.46
C THR A 32 31.70 11.56 -4.22
N LYS A 33 30.66 12.15 -4.81
CA LYS A 33 30.76 13.44 -5.53
C LYS A 33 30.41 14.61 -4.62
N PRO A 34 31.04 15.79 -4.79
CA PRO A 34 30.67 16.99 -4.03
C PRO A 34 29.19 17.40 -4.17
N VAL A 35 28.57 17.12 -5.32
CA VAL A 35 27.13 17.35 -5.52
C VAL A 35 26.24 16.36 -4.75
N GLU A 36 26.68 15.12 -4.55
CA GLU A 36 25.94 14.10 -3.79
C GLU A 36 25.99 14.43 -2.29
N GLN A 37 27.18 14.82 -1.81
CA GLN A 37 27.38 15.31 -0.45
C GLN A 37 26.50 16.54 -0.17
N ARG A 38 26.49 17.53 -1.08
CA ARG A 38 25.64 18.73 -0.95
C ARG A 38 24.14 18.44 -1.00
N ILE A 39 23.69 17.40 -1.71
CA ILE A 39 22.29 16.94 -1.67
C ILE A 39 21.95 16.37 -0.29
N CYS A 40 22.85 15.60 0.31
CA CYS A 40 22.69 15.03 1.65
C CYS A 40 22.77 16.06 2.79
N GLU A 41 23.50 17.16 2.59
CA GLU A 41 23.63 18.27 3.54
C GLU A 41 22.44 19.26 3.51
N SER A 42 21.57 19.19 2.50
CA SER A 42 20.51 20.20 2.27
C SER A 42 19.10 19.59 2.19
N PRO A 43 18.22 19.88 3.18
CA PRO A 43 16.82 19.40 3.19
C PRO A 43 15.97 19.84 2.00
N GLN A 44 16.38 20.87 1.26
CA GLN A 44 15.73 21.28 0.03
C GLN A 44 16.21 20.46 -1.18
N LEU A 45 17.51 20.17 -1.27
CA LEU A 45 18.07 19.36 -2.35
C LEU A 45 17.74 17.87 -2.20
N SER A 46 17.76 17.34 -0.97
CA SER A 46 17.31 15.96 -0.66
C SER A 46 15.90 15.71 -1.19
N ARG A 47 14.95 16.62 -0.92
CA ARG A 47 13.56 16.53 -1.41
C ARG A 47 13.46 16.62 -2.94
N LEU A 48 14.24 17.49 -3.57
CA LEU A 48 14.29 17.58 -5.04
C LEU A 48 14.86 16.29 -5.66
N ASP A 49 15.84 15.65 -5.04
CA ASP A 49 16.41 14.38 -5.50
C ASP A 49 15.40 13.22 -5.37
N GLU A 50 14.68 13.13 -4.24
CA GLU A 50 13.54 12.21 -4.07
C GLU A 50 12.47 12.42 -5.16
N GLN A 51 12.10 13.69 -5.43
CA GLN A 51 11.04 14.05 -6.37
C GLN A 51 11.41 13.79 -7.83
N ILE A 52 12.65 14.05 -8.24
CA ILE A 52 13.16 13.72 -9.58
C ILE A 52 13.20 12.20 -9.78
N ASN A 53 13.54 11.45 -8.74
CA ASN A 53 13.57 9.99 -8.78
C ASN A 53 12.16 9.37 -8.85
N SER A 54 11.19 9.85 -8.06
CA SER A 54 9.81 9.34 -8.12
C SER A 54 9.18 9.63 -9.48
N LEU A 55 9.32 10.86 -10.01
CA LEU A 55 8.87 11.22 -11.35
C LEU A 55 9.55 10.38 -12.45
N TYR A 56 10.87 10.13 -12.33
CA TYR A 56 11.60 9.28 -13.26
C TYR A 56 11.12 7.82 -13.26
N VAL A 57 10.85 7.22 -12.09
CA VAL A 57 10.31 5.85 -12.02
C VAL A 57 8.86 5.80 -12.52
N GLN A 58 8.02 6.79 -12.22
CA GLN A 58 6.68 6.89 -12.81
C GLN A 58 6.72 7.02 -14.34
N ALA A 59 7.67 7.77 -14.89
CA ALA A 59 7.89 7.86 -16.34
C ALA A 59 8.37 6.53 -16.93
N LEU A 60 9.28 5.81 -16.25
CA LEU A 60 9.73 4.47 -16.66
C LEU A 60 8.60 3.46 -16.76
N ASP A 61 7.53 3.57 -15.97
CA ASP A 61 6.35 2.69 -16.09
C ASP A 61 5.43 3.08 -17.26
N ARG A 62 5.47 4.34 -17.74
CA ARG A 62 4.59 4.88 -18.78
C ARG A 62 5.18 4.90 -20.20
N VAL A 63 6.50 5.03 -20.36
CA VAL A 63 7.12 5.12 -21.70
C VAL A 63 7.35 3.76 -22.37
N THR A 64 7.17 3.71 -23.69
CA THR A 64 7.52 2.56 -24.52
C THR A 64 9.03 2.38 -24.61
N ASP A 65 9.78 3.44 -24.93
CA ASP A 65 11.24 3.40 -24.98
C ASP A 65 11.85 3.75 -23.61
N LYS A 66 12.01 2.71 -22.80
CA LYS A 66 12.69 2.77 -21.49
C LYS A 66 14.21 2.88 -21.62
N THR A 67 14.79 2.85 -22.83
CA THR A 67 16.22 3.00 -23.08
C THR A 67 16.58 4.47 -23.36
N ALA A 68 15.79 5.15 -24.19
CA ALA A 68 15.90 6.59 -24.41
C ALA A 68 15.75 7.38 -23.10
N LEU A 69 14.69 7.10 -22.31
CA LEU A 69 14.48 7.78 -21.01
C LEU A 69 15.64 7.52 -20.00
N ARG A 70 16.26 6.33 -20.04
CA ARG A 70 17.46 6.03 -19.23
C ARG A 70 18.69 6.79 -19.70
N GLN A 71 18.81 7.08 -21.00
CA GLN A 71 19.92 7.88 -21.53
C GLN A 71 19.73 9.36 -21.16
N GLU A 72 18.55 9.90 -21.42
CA GLU A 72 18.18 11.28 -21.04
C GLU A 72 18.43 11.57 -19.55
N GLN A 73 18.09 10.64 -18.66
CA GLN A 73 18.37 10.77 -17.23
C GLN A 73 19.87 10.71 -16.89
N ARG A 74 20.70 9.95 -17.64
CA ARG A 74 22.17 9.96 -17.48
C ARG A 74 22.80 11.26 -17.97
N ASP A 75 22.29 11.80 -19.08
CA ASP A 75 22.78 13.05 -19.65
C ASP A 75 22.43 14.23 -18.72
N TRP A 76 21.20 14.27 -18.20
CA TRP A 76 20.82 15.22 -17.16
C TRP A 76 21.61 15.03 -15.86
N LEU A 77 21.88 13.80 -15.40
CA LEU A 77 22.76 13.57 -14.24
C LEU A 77 24.17 14.11 -14.49
N THR A 78 24.66 14.11 -15.74
CA THR A 78 25.96 14.70 -16.10
C THR A 78 25.92 16.22 -15.99
N GLN A 79 24.82 16.85 -16.43
CA GLN A 79 24.55 18.29 -16.21
C GLN A 79 24.44 18.65 -14.71
N ARG A 80 23.69 17.86 -13.92
CA ARG A 80 23.59 18.03 -12.46
C ARG A 80 24.98 17.99 -11.80
N ASN A 81 25.84 17.07 -12.25
CA ASN A 81 27.15 16.84 -11.67
C ASN A 81 28.20 17.92 -12.03
N SER A 82 27.92 18.86 -12.94
CA SER A 82 28.82 20.00 -13.21
C SER A 82 28.57 21.22 -12.30
N CYS A 83 27.49 21.24 -11.53
CA CYS A 83 27.19 22.35 -10.60
C CYS A 83 28.16 22.40 -9.41
N THR A 84 28.88 23.52 -9.30
CA THR A 84 29.84 23.76 -8.20
C THR A 84 29.20 24.38 -6.96
N THR A 85 28.04 25.04 -7.08
CA THR A 85 27.33 25.75 -5.99
C THR A 85 25.96 25.12 -5.66
N THR A 86 25.40 25.49 -4.50
CA THR A 86 24.05 25.08 -4.06
C THR A 86 22.96 25.62 -4.99
N ASP A 87 23.07 26.88 -5.42
CA ASP A 87 22.02 27.53 -6.22
C ASP A 87 21.96 27.00 -7.65
N CYS A 88 23.11 26.68 -8.25
CA CYS A 88 23.19 25.96 -9.53
C CYS A 88 22.46 24.61 -9.42
N LEU A 89 22.78 23.86 -8.36
CA LEU A 89 22.24 22.52 -8.13
C LEU A 89 20.73 22.56 -7.88
N ALA A 90 20.25 23.51 -7.07
CA ALA A 90 18.83 23.76 -6.85
C ALA A 90 18.10 24.13 -8.15
N GLY A 91 18.67 25.02 -8.98
CA GLY A 91 18.10 25.41 -10.26
C GLY A 91 17.99 24.25 -11.26
N VAL A 92 19.09 23.52 -11.49
CA VAL A 92 19.12 22.37 -12.42
C VAL A 92 18.21 21.22 -11.97
N MET A 93 18.03 21.04 -10.66
CA MET A 93 17.10 20.06 -10.09
C MET A 93 15.64 20.52 -10.17
N SER A 94 15.33 21.78 -9.87
CA SER A 94 13.96 22.31 -9.95
C SER A 94 13.44 22.29 -11.40
N ALA A 95 14.27 22.73 -12.36
CA ALA A 95 13.95 22.64 -13.78
C ALA A 95 13.74 21.18 -14.27
N ARG A 96 14.38 20.18 -13.63
CA ARG A 96 14.15 18.77 -13.94
C ARG A 96 12.78 18.29 -13.46
N VAL A 97 12.39 18.66 -12.24
CA VAL A 97 11.04 18.40 -11.70
C VAL A 97 9.98 18.99 -12.62
N GLU A 98 10.12 20.28 -12.98
CA GLU A 98 9.18 20.97 -13.88
C GLU A 98 9.08 20.28 -15.25
N ALA A 99 10.21 19.94 -15.88
CA ALA A 99 10.22 19.26 -17.16
C ALA A 99 9.56 17.87 -17.11
N GLN A 100 9.80 17.10 -16.05
CA GLN A 100 9.19 15.78 -15.85
C GLN A 100 7.68 15.88 -15.54
N MET A 101 7.25 16.87 -14.75
CA MET A 101 5.82 17.14 -14.51
C MET A 101 5.11 17.58 -15.80
N ALA A 102 5.72 18.47 -16.59
CA ALA A 102 5.17 18.93 -17.87
C ALA A 102 5.07 17.79 -18.91
N ALA A 103 5.99 16.82 -18.88
CA ALA A 103 5.90 15.59 -19.66
C ALA A 103 4.84 14.60 -19.13
N GLY A 104 4.36 14.77 -17.90
CA GLY A 104 3.26 14.00 -17.31
C GLY A 104 1.86 14.44 -17.76
N LEU A 105 1.72 15.63 -18.33
CA LEU A 105 0.51 16.07 -19.03
C LEU A 105 0.44 15.41 -20.43
N PRO A 106 -0.75 15.10 -20.96
CA PRO A 106 -0.91 14.58 -22.32
C PRO A 106 -0.51 15.66 -23.34
N ARG A 107 0.76 15.65 -23.75
CA ARG A 107 1.39 16.70 -24.54
C ARG A 107 0.92 16.64 -26.00
N VAL A 108 -0.17 17.36 -26.31
CA VAL A 108 -0.58 17.68 -27.68
C VAL A 108 0.40 18.70 -28.28
N THR A 109 1.59 18.24 -28.66
CA THR A 109 2.51 19.00 -29.53
C THR A 109 2.17 18.73 -30.99
N PRO A 110 1.69 19.74 -31.76
CA PRO A 110 1.31 19.54 -33.16
C PRO A 110 2.56 19.45 -34.05
N ALA A 111 2.91 18.23 -34.46
CA ALA A 111 3.90 18.00 -35.51
C ALA A 111 3.34 18.49 -36.86
N LYS A 112 3.95 19.54 -37.39
CA LYS A 112 3.70 20.16 -38.71
C LYS A 112 4.89 19.76 -39.59
N LYS A 113 4.79 19.30 -40.86
CA LYS A 113 3.86 19.43 -42.00
C LYS A 113 4.18 18.22 -42.95
N PRO A 114 3.69 18.11 -44.22
CA PRO A 114 2.49 18.62 -44.91
C PRO A 114 1.68 17.55 -45.71
N VAL A 115 0.43 17.87 -46.11
CA VAL A 115 -0.26 17.35 -47.35
C VAL A 115 -0.64 15.82 -47.33
N VAL A 116 -1.74 15.30 -47.93
CA VAL A 116 -2.67 15.71 -49.01
C VAL A 116 -4.14 15.77 -48.53
N THR A 117 -5.00 16.52 -49.23
CA THR A 117 -6.46 16.61 -49.04
C THR A 117 -7.27 15.88 -50.13
N ALA A 118 -8.33 15.15 -49.75
CA ALA A 118 -9.47 14.79 -50.63
C ALA A 118 -10.75 14.49 -49.81
N PRO A 119 -11.96 14.91 -50.23
CA PRO A 119 -13.21 14.70 -49.47
C PRO A 119 -14.15 13.62 -50.06
N VAL A 120 -14.97 12.97 -49.21
CA VAL A 120 -16.08 12.06 -49.60
C VAL A 120 -17.27 12.24 -48.62
N PRO A 121 -18.56 12.24 -49.07
CA PRO A 121 -19.73 12.63 -48.24
C PRO A 121 -20.54 11.46 -47.58
N PRO A 122 -21.46 11.77 -46.63
CA PRO A 122 -22.51 10.89 -46.05
C PRO A 122 -23.78 10.84 -46.96
N PRO A 123 -25.00 10.32 -46.59
CA PRO A 123 -25.57 9.73 -45.33
C PRO A 123 -26.10 8.26 -45.55
N LYS A 124 -27.08 7.60 -44.86
CA LYS A 124 -28.34 7.91 -44.12
C LYS A 124 -28.70 6.84 -43.04
N ASN A 125 -29.83 7.03 -42.34
CA ASN A 125 -30.37 6.23 -41.21
C ASN A 125 -31.34 5.10 -41.62
N VAL A 126 -31.50 4.09 -40.72
CA VAL A 126 -32.69 3.22 -40.51
C VAL A 126 -32.71 2.84 -39.00
N VAL A 127 -33.75 2.88 -38.14
CA VAL A 127 -35.22 3.12 -38.16
C VAL A 127 -36.10 1.85 -37.94
N ASP A 128 -36.78 1.81 -36.78
CA ASP A 128 -37.89 0.94 -36.32
C ASP A 128 -37.65 -0.60 -36.22
N ARG A 129 -38.27 -1.36 -35.30
CA ARG A 129 -39.59 -1.25 -34.61
C ARG A 129 -39.54 -1.75 -33.14
N GLY A 130 -40.66 -1.65 -32.43
CA GLY A 130 -40.92 -2.43 -31.19
C GLY A 130 -42.38 -2.93 -31.09
N VAL A 131 -42.68 -3.64 -29.98
CA VAL A 131 -44.02 -3.79 -29.33
C VAL A 131 -45.13 -4.49 -30.17
N PRO A 132 -45.73 -5.62 -29.70
CA PRO A 132 -46.82 -5.53 -28.72
C PRO A 132 -46.95 -6.67 -27.67
N THR A 133 -47.99 -6.54 -26.84
CA THR A 133 -48.22 -7.17 -25.53
C THR A 133 -49.36 -8.21 -25.52
N ALA A 134 -49.24 -9.28 -24.73
CA ALA A 134 -50.33 -9.99 -24.01
C ALA A 134 -49.66 -10.86 -22.91
N SER A 135 -50.03 -10.87 -21.62
CA SER A 135 -51.33 -10.93 -20.91
C SER A 135 -52.00 -12.31 -20.92
N LEU A 136 -51.99 -13.01 -19.78
CA LEU A 136 -53.09 -13.85 -19.26
C LEU A 136 -52.87 -14.27 -17.79
N LEU A 137 -53.97 -14.35 -17.02
CA LEU A 137 -54.13 -14.95 -15.68
C LEU A 137 -55.00 -16.25 -15.86
N PRO A 138 -55.49 -17.01 -14.85
CA PRO A 138 -55.57 -16.76 -13.39
C PRO A 138 -55.14 -17.92 -12.44
N THR A 139 -55.25 -17.67 -11.14
CA THR A 139 -55.16 -18.64 -10.02
C THR A 139 -56.43 -19.48 -9.83
N PRO A 140 -56.37 -20.66 -9.18
CA PRO A 140 -56.73 -20.78 -7.75
C PRO A 140 -55.83 -21.81 -6.99
N ALA A 141 -56.00 -22.15 -5.69
CA ALA A 141 -56.39 -21.47 -4.44
C ALA A 141 -56.22 -22.48 -3.26
N VAL A 142 -56.49 -22.07 -2.00
CA VAL A 142 -56.61 -22.90 -0.76
C VAL A 142 -55.30 -23.64 -0.32
N SER A 143 -54.97 -23.93 0.96
CA SER A 143 -55.72 -23.89 2.24
C SER A 143 -54.81 -23.60 3.46
N ASN A 144 -55.40 -23.03 4.53
CA ASN A 144 -55.17 -23.26 5.99
C ASN A 144 -53.72 -23.18 6.58
N SER A 145 -53.41 -22.32 7.57
CA SER A 145 -53.81 -22.30 9.01
C SER A 145 -53.21 -23.48 9.83
N THR A 146 -52.84 -23.37 11.12
CA THR A 146 -53.08 -22.35 12.18
C THR A 146 -51.99 -22.45 13.28
N THR A 147 -51.85 -21.41 14.14
CA THR A 147 -51.31 -21.44 15.53
C THR A 147 -49.88 -21.95 15.84
N ALA A 148 -49.14 -21.14 16.60
CA ALA A 148 -48.09 -21.62 17.50
C ALA A 148 -48.68 -22.15 18.82
N PRO A 149 -47.91 -22.92 19.61
CA PRO A 149 -47.68 -22.50 20.99
C PRO A 149 -46.19 -22.49 21.37
N ALA A 150 -45.87 -21.89 22.52
CA ALA A 150 -44.50 -21.81 23.04
C ALA A 150 -44.03 -23.13 23.69
N GLY A 151 -42.72 -23.40 23.60
CA GLY A 151 -42.06 -24.49 24.31
C GLY A 151 -40.68 -24.04 24.81
N VAL A 152 -40.50 -24.01 26.14
CA VAL A 152 -39.20 -23.73 26.77
C VAL A 152 -38.36 -25.01 26.74
N ALA A 153 -37.15 -24.94 26.17
CA ALA A 153 -36.20 -26.04 26.16
C ALA A 153 -34.80 -25.56 26.58
N THR A 154 -34.50 -25.69 27.87
CA THR A 154 -33.16 -25.44 28.41
C THR A 154 -32.25 -26.63 28.10
N THR A 155 -31.22 -26.44 27.27
CA THR A 155 -30.08 -27.35 27.20
C THR A 155 -28.77 -26.58 27.25
N SER A 156 -27.83 -27.12 28.01
CA SER A 156 -26.43 -26.68 28.12
C SER A 156 -25.52 -27.87 27.75
N PRO A 157 -24.21 -27.67 27.51
CA PRO A 157 -23.59 -28.26 26.32
C PRO A 157 -23.16 -29.73 26.48
N THR A 158 -23.43 -30.52 25.44
CA THR A 158 -22.81 -31.83 25.22
C THR A 158 -21.73 -31.76 24.13
N SER A 159 -20.53 -32.22 24.47
CA SER A 159 -19.37 -32.25 23.57
C SER A 159 -19.49 -33.39 22.56
N ALA A 160 -20.02 -33.09 21.37
CA ALA A 160 -19.89 -33.94 20.18
C ALA A 160 -18.96 -33.27 19.15
N LYS A 161 -18.06 -34.03 18.54
CA LYS A 161 -17.08 -33.51 17.57
C LYS A 161 -17.63 -33.56 16.16
N ASP A 162 -18.68 -32.77 15.90
CA ASP A 162 -19.42 -32.81 14.64
C ASP A 162 -18.52 -32.57 13.42
N PRO A 163 -18.49 -33.47 12.43
CA PRO A 163 -17.66 -33.30 11.23
C PRO A 163 -18.08 -32.08 10.39
N HIS A 164 -19.31 -31.61 10.56
CA HIS A 164 -19.86 -30.43 9.90
C HIS A 164 -19.55 -29.11 10.61
N ALA A 165 -19.05 -29.11 11.86
CA ALA A 165 -18.73 -27.87 12.58
C ALA A 165 -17.64 -27.02 11.89
N LEU A 166 -16.74 -27.66 11.13
CA LEU A 166 -15.71 -26.96 10.33
C LEU A 166 -16.21 -26.55 8.93
N LEU A 167 -17.39 -26.97 8.49
CA LEU A 167 -17.94 -26.65 7.17
C LEU A 167 -18.22 -25.13 7.00
N PRO A 168 -18.93 -24.42 7.90
CA PRO A 168 -19.14 -22.98 7.74
C PRO A 168 -17.83 -22.19 7.77
N LEU A 169 -16.85 -22.61 8.59
CA LEU A 169 -15.52 -21.98 8.63
C LEU A 169 -14.76 -22.14 7.30
N LYS A 170 -14.83 -23.34 6.69
CA LYS A 170 -14.24 -23.60 5.36
C LYS A 170 -14.92 -22.78 4.26
N LEU A 171 -16.26 -22.70 4.29
CA LEU A 171 -17.03 -21.90 3.33
C LEU A 171 -16.73 -20.39 3.46
N ALA A 172 -16.65 -19.87 4.69
CA ALA A 172 -16.26 -18.49 4.96
C ALA A 172 -14.82 -18.20 4.47
N GLY A 173 -13.87 -19.09 4.74
CA GLY A 173 -12.49 -18.96 4.24
C GLY A 173 -12.41 -18.95 2.70
N LEU A 174 -13.19 -19.82 2.04
CA LEU A 174 -13.29 -19.85 0.58
C LEU A 174 -13.94 -18.57 0.02
N ALA A 175 -14.99 -18.06 0.66
CA ALA A 175 -15.63 -16.80 0.28
C ALA A 175 -14.68 -15.59 0.42
N VAL A 176 -13.88 -15.55 1.50
CA VAL A 176 -12.83 -14.53 1.67
C VAL A 176 -11.78 -14.62 0.56
N LEU A 177 -11.29 -15.82 0.22
CA LEU A 177 -10.32 -16.01 -0.86
C LEU A 177 -10.89 -15.61 -2.24
N LEU A 178 -12.15 -15.92 -2.53
CA LEU A 178 -12.83 -15.46 -3.74
C LEU A 178 -12.96 -13.93 -3.78
N LEU A 179 -13.36 -13.29 -2.67
CA LEU A 179 -13.51 -11.84 -2.62
C LEU A 179 -12.17 -11.10 -2.74
N LEU A 180 -11.09 -11.67 -2.18
CA LEU A 180 -9.73 -11.20 -2.41
C LEU A 180 -9.30 -11.35 -3.89
N ALA A 181 -9.60 -12.49 -4.53
CA ALA A 181 -9.30 -12.68 -5.95
C ALA A 181 -10.06 -11.67 -6.85
N VAL A 182 -11.33 -11.38 -6.54
CA VAL A 182 -12.12 -10.35 -7.22
C VAL A 182 -11.52 -8.95 -7.00
N ALA A 183 -11.10 -8.61 -5.79
CA ALA A 183 -10.44 -7.33 -5.50
C ALA A 183 -9.12 -7.17 -6.29
N VAL A 184 -8.29 -8.21 -6.34
CA VAL A 184 -7.03 -8.21 -7.11
C VAL A 184 -7.29 -8.11 -8.62
N TRP A 185 -8.34 -8.78 -9.14
CA TRP A 185 -8.74 -8.66 -10.55
C TRP A 185 -9.24 -7.25 -10.89
N LEU A 186 -10.11 -6.66 -10.06
CA LEU A 186 -10.58 -5.28 -10.21
C LEU A 186 -9.42 -4.28 -10.10
N HIS A 187 -8.43 -4.56 -9.26
CA HIS A 187 -7.23 -3.72 -9.17
C HIS A 187 -6.40 -3.76 -10.46
N HIS A 188 -6.15 -4.96 -11.01
CA HIS A 188 -5.41 -5.13 -12.27
C HIS A 188 -6.21 -4.61 -13.49
N ARG A 189 -7.54 -4.52 -13.40
CA ARG A 189 -8.41 -3.85 -14.37
C ARG A 189 -8.35 -2.32 -14.33
N GLY A 190 -7.69 -1.73 -13.32
CA GLY A 190 -7.66 -0.28 -13.10
C GLY A 190 -8.80 0.25 -12.21
N SER A 191 -9.89 -0.52 -12.08
CA SER A 191 -11.17 -0.10 -11.47
C SER A 191 -11.11 0.27 -9.98
N MET A 192 -10.12 -0.23 -9.25
CA MET A 192 -9.88 0.09 -7.84
C MET A 192 -8.39 0.12 -7.52
N THR A 193 -8.01 0.69 -6.38
CA THR A 193 -6.63 0.75 -5.89
C THR A 193 -6.51 0.00 -4.57
N ILE A 194 -5.72 -1.08 -4.52
CA ILE A 194 -5.37 -1.74 -3.25
C ILE A 194 -4.17 -1.01 -2.63
N TYR A 195 -3.01 -1.01 -3.29
CA TYR A 195 -1.86 -0.20 -2.90
C TYR A 195 -1.50 0.78 -4.02
N GLN A 196 -1.30 2.06 -3.69
CA GLN A 196 -0.77 3.04 -4.64
C GLN A 196 0.69 2.71 -4.99
N ASP A 197 1.53 2.59 -3.97
CA ASP A 197 2.97 2.45 -4.08
C ASP A 197 3.54 1.53 -2.97
N TYR A 198 4.86 1.34 -2.96
CA TYR A 198 5.50 0.53 -1.92
C TYR A 198 5.39 1.16 -0.52
N THR A 199 5.27 2.49 -0.41
CA THR A 199 5.10 3.18 0.88
C THR A 199 3.73 2.87 1.49
N ASP A 200 2.64 2.86 0.72
CA ASP A 200 1.30 2.48 1.18
C ASP A 200 1.23 1.01 1.65
N ALA A 201 1.84 0.10 0.89
CA ALA A 201 1.93 -1.31 1.24
C ALA A 201 2.76 -1.54 2.52
N LEU A 202 3.89 -0.84 2.66
CA LEU A 202 4.76 -0.89 3.84
C LEU A 202 4.06 -0.33 5.08
N TRP A 203 3.43 0.84 4.97
CA TRP A 203 2.72 1.51 6.07
C TRP A 203 1.54 0.67 6.58
N THR A 204 0.75 0.11 5.65
CA THR A 204 -0.32 -0.83 5.96
C THR A 204 0.22 -2.06 6.71
N SER A 205 1.33 -2.64 6.24
CA SER A 205 1.91 -3.87 6.80
C SER A 205 2.57 -3.65 8.18
N LEU A 206 3.21 -2.49 8.39
CA LEU A 206 3.88 -2.15 9.65
C LEU A 206 2.92 -1.70 10.76
N THR A 207 1.72 -1.19 10.42
CA THR A 207 0.79 -0.61 11.40
C THR A 207 0.55 -1.50 12.64
N PRO A 208 0.26 -2.83 12.52
CA PRO A 208 0.09 -3.68 13.71
C PRO A 208 1.40 -3.92 14.48
N ALA A 209 2.53 -4.03 13.77
CA ALA A 209 3.84 -4.25 14.38
C ALA A 209 4.33 -3.02 15.16
N ILE A 210 4.06 -1.81 14.67
CA ILE A 210 4.36 -0.55 15.36
C ILE A 210 3.43 -0.37 16.56
N GLY A 211 2.14 -0.71 16.44
CA GLY A 211 1.22 -0.74 17.58
C GLY A 211 1.74 -1.63 18.71
N ILE A 212 1.99 -2.91 18.42
CA ILE A 212 2.52 -3.88 19.40
C ILE A 212 3.90 -3.45 19.93
N GLY A 213 4.81 -3.01 19.06
CA GLY A 213 6.14 -2.56 19.43
C GLY A 213 6.12 -1.33 20.35
N SER A 214 5.21 -0.38 20.11
CA SER A 214 5.06 0.82 20.94
C SER A 214 4.57 0.49 22.36
N TYR A 215 3.69 -0.51 22.52
CA TYR A 215 3.33 -1.01 23.86
C TYR A 215 4.56 -1.52 24.61
N PHE A 216 5.38 -2.39 23.99
CA PHE A 216 6.58 -2.91 24.63
C PHE A 216 7.65 -1.83 24.88
N ALA A 217 7.77 -0.83 24.00
CA ALA A 217 8.65 0.31 24.21
C ALA A 217 8.20 1.19 25.40
N LEU A 218 6.90 1.46 25.54
CA LEU A 218 6.36 2.19 26.69
C LEU A 218 6.59 1.42 28.00
N ILE A 219 6.40 0.09 28.00
CA ILE A 219 6.73 -0.77 29.15
C ILE A 219 8.24 -0.77 29.47
N PHE A 220 9.11 -0.70 28.45
CA PHE A 220 10.57 -0.57 28.64
C PHE A 220 10.98 0.76 29.28
N PHE A 221 10.24 1.85 29.00
CA PHE A 221 10.40 3.15 29.68
C PHE A 221 9.57 3.25 30.99
N GLU A 222 9.25 2.12 31.61
CA GLU A 222 8.54 2.01 32.90
C GLU A 222 7.14 2.68 32.95
N VAL A 223 6.56 3.00 31.79
CA VAL A 223 5.24 3.64 31.70
C VAL A 223 4.16 2.68 32.26
N PRO A 224 3.30 3.11 33.21
CA PRO A 224 2.30 2.24 33.80
C PRO A 224 1.37 1.62 32.75
N LYS A 225 1.08 0.32 32.89
CA LYS A 225 0.43 -0.53 31.87
C LYS A 225 -0.81 0.11 31.22
N ASN A 226 -1.65 0.79 32.01
CA ASN A 226 -2.85 1.45 31.52
C ASN A 226 -2.52 2.53 30.47
N TYR A 227 -1.53 3.38 30.75
CA TYR A 227 -1.07 4.41 29.81
C TYR A 227 -0.27 3.79 28.65
N ALA A 228 0.48 2.71 28.87
CA ALA A 228 1.17 1.99 27.81
C ALA A 228 0.19 1.40 26.77
N VAL A 229 -0.94 0.83 27.22
CA VAL A 229 -2.02 0.34 26.34
C VAL A 229 -2.69 1.51 25.60
N ILE A 230 -3.04 2.59 26.29
CA ILE A 230 -3.67 3.77 25.67
C ILE A 230 -2.75 4.37 24.59
N GLY A 231 -1.46 4.58 24.91
CA GLY A 231 -0.49 5.12 23.95
C GLY A 231 -0.33 4.24 22.71
N ALA A 232 -0.23 2.92 22.90
CA ALA A 232 -0.13 1.98 21.79
C ALA A 232 -1.39 1.94 20.91
N LEU A 233 -2.59 2.01 21.51
CA LEU A 233 -3.85 2.09 20.78
C LEU A 233 -4.00 3.42 20.02
N VAL A 234 -3.54 4.54 20.59
CA VAL A 234 -3.51 5.84 19.90
C VAL A 234 -2.56 5.81 18.71
N ILE A 235 -1.34 5.27 18.87
CA ILE A 235 -0.36 5.14 17.78
C ILE A 235 -0.91 4.24 16.65
N ALA A 236 -1.41 3.05 16.99
CA ALA A 236 -2.01 2.13 16.03
C ALA A 236 -3.25 2.73 15.33
N GLY A 237 -4.10 3.44 16.08
CA GLY A 237 -5.30 4.11 15.57
C GLY A 237 -4.98 5.24 14.60
N LEU A 238 -3.97 6.07 14.89
CA LEU A 238 -3.49 7.13 14.00
C LEU A 238 -2.90 6.55 12.71
N MET A 239 -2.11 5.48 12.78
CA MET A 239 -1.59 4.81 11.59
C MET A 239 -2.70 4.15 10.75
N ALA A 240 -3.66 3.47 11.39
CA ALA A 240 -4.82 2.90 10.71
C ALA A 240 -5.70 3.97 10.06
N LEU A 241 -5.90 5.12 10.71
CA LEU A 241 -6.60 6.27 10.15
C LEU A 241 -5.92 6.80 8.88
N GLN A 242 -4.58 6.86 8.85
CA GLN A 242 -3.84 7.21 7.62
C GLN A 242 -4.09 6.19 6.50
N VAL A 243 -4.01 4.89 6.78
CA VAL A 243 -4.34 3.83 5.79
C VAL A 243 -5.77 4.01 5.25
N ILE A 244 -6.74 4.31 6.13
CA ILE A 244 -8.13 4.56 5.73
C ILE A 244 -8.23 5.81 4.83
N VAL A 245 -7.62 6.93 5.22
CA VAL A 245 -7.64 8.19 4.45
C VAL A 245 -6.99 8.03 3.07
N GLN A 246 -5.85 7.32 2.95
CA GLN A 246 -5.20 7.10 1.65
C GLN A 246 -5.98 6.10 0.78
N THR A 247 -6.58 5.06 1.39
CA THR A 247 -7.46 4.13 0.66
C THR A 247 -8.73 4.82 0.17
N TYR A 248 -9.27 5.79 0.94
CA TYR A 248 -10.38 6.64 0.53
C TYR A 248 -9.99 7.59 -0.60
N ARG A 249 -8.86 8.30 -0.50
CA ARG A 249 -8.35 9.20 -1.57
C ARG A 249 -8.13 8.48 -2.90
N SER A 250 -7.66 7.23 -2.86
CA SER A 250 -7.35 6.43 -4.06
C SER A 250 -8.54 5.64 -4.66
N ASN A 251 -9.72 5.66 -4.03
CA ASN A 251 -10.93 4.95 -4.50
C ASN A 251 -12.23 5.79 -4.45
N GLY A 252 -12.22 6.95 -3.81
CA GLY A 252 -13.37 7.84 -3.62
C GLY A 252 -14.48 7.27 -2.71
N VAL A 253 -15.63 7.95 -2.70
CA VAL A 253 -16.88 7.47 -2.05
C VAL A 253 -17.48 6.35 -2.90
N SER A 254 -16.93 5.14 -2.82
CA SER A 254 -17.35 4.01 -3.65
C SER A 254 -17.30 2.68 -2.90
N LEU A 255 -17.99 1.65 -3.43
CA LEU A 255 -17.85 0.28 -2.92
C LEU A 255 -16.41 -0.26 -3.08
N TYR A 256 -15.64 0.30 -4.01
CA TYR A 256 -14.23 -0.06 -4.19
C TYR A 256 -13.35 0.36 -3.03
N PHE A 257 -13.67 1.45 -2.31
CA PHE A 257 -12.98 1.83 -1.07
C PHE A 257 -13.15 0.75 0.02
N LEU A 258 -14.38 0.25 0.23
CA LEU A 258 -14.65 -0.82 1.18
C LEU A 258 -13.98 -2.14 0.75
N LEU A 259 -14.01 -2.45 -0.54
CA LEU A 259 -13.36 -3.65 -1.08
C LEU A 259 -11.81 -3.56 -1.02
N ALA A 260 -11.24 -2.36 -1.16
CA ALA A 260 -9.80 -2.12 -1.00
C ALA A 260 -9.37 -2.27 0.47
N LEU A 261 -10.14 -1.73 1.42
CA LEU A 261 -9.90 -1.95 2.85
C LEU A 261 -10.03 -3.44 3.22
N PHE A 262 -11.06 -4.12 2.71
CA PHE A 262 -11.20 -5.58 2.88
C PHE A 262 -9.97 -6.32 2.30
N ALA A 263 -9.47 -5.91 1.13
CA ALA A 263 -8.28 -6.52 0.53
C ALA A 263 -7.02 -6.30 1.38
N LYS A 264 -6.76 -5.07 1.84
CA LYS A 264 -5.65 -4.74 2.75
C LYS A 264 -5.72 -5.60 4.02
N ILE A 265 -6.86 -5.60 4.71
CA ILE A 265 -7.06 -6.32 5.97
C ILE A 265 -6.99 -7.83 5.77
N GLY A 266 -7.60 -8.36 4.71
CA GLY A 266 -7.64 -9.80 4.43
C GLY A 266 -6.27 -10.38 4.09
N LEU A 267 -5.49 -9.72 3.22
CA LEU A 267 -4.12 -10.14 2.88
C LEU A 267 -3.21 -10.09 4.11
N LEU A 268 -3.30 -9.02 4.89
CA LEU A 268 -2.51 -8.86 6.12
C LEU A 268 -2.89 -9.88 7.21
N SER A 269 -4.19 -10.20 7.33
CA SER A 269 -4.68 -11.24 8.24
C SER A 269 -4.21 -12.63 7.85
N ILE A 270 -4.23 -12.99 6.56
CA ILE A 270 -3.70 -14.27 6.07
C ILE A 270 -2.21 -14.40 6.40
N TYR A 271 -1.43 -13.34 6.19
CA TYR A 271 -0.01 -13.31 6.55
C TYR A 271 0.21 -13.49 8.07
N PHE A 272 -0.47 -12.71 8.92
CA PHE A 272 -0.29 -12.82 10.37
C PHE A 272 -0.80 -14.15 10.95
N VAL A 273 -1.91 -14.70 10.46
CA VAL A 273 -2.39 -16.03 10.87
C VAL A 273 -1.40 -17.12 10.47
N MET A 274 -0.87 -17.06 9.25
CA MET A 274 0.14 -18.02 8.78
C MET A 274 1.45 -17.92 9.58
N MET A 275 1.89 -16.70 9.90
CA MET A 275 3.06 -16.47 10.76
C MET A 275 2.83 -16.96 12.20
N ALA A 276 1.65 -16.66 12.77
CA ALA A 276 1.26 -17.13 14.09
C ALA A 276 1.20 -18.67 14.18
N LEU A 277 0.69 -19.34 13.15
CA LEU A 277 0.68 -20.82 13.06
C LEU A 277 2.08 -21.43 12.93
N LEU A 278 3.04 -20.72 12.32
CA LEU A 278 4.43 -21.17 12.24
C LEU A 278 5.21 -20.94 13.54
N LEU A 279 4.90 -19.86 14.26
CA LEU A 279 5.46 -19.56 15.59
C LEU A 279 4.81 -20.41 16.70
N ALA A 280 3.54 -20.82 16.52
CA ALA A 280 2.82 -21.67 17.46
C ALA A 280 3.37 -23.11 17.51
N GLY A 281 3.34 -23.68 18.71
CA GLY A 281 3.87 -25.00 19.02
C GLY A 281 5.41 -25.02 19.07
N GLY A 282 5.95 -25.49 20.20
CA GLY A 282 7.39 -25.73 20.32
C GLY A 282 7.90 -26.71 19.25
N SER A 283 9.16 -26.58 18.86
CA SER A 283 9.83 -27.53 17.99
C SER A 283 10.29 -28.73 18.80
N ARG A 284 9.91 -29.96 18.45
CA ARG A 284 10.41 -31.18 19.12
C ARG A 284 11.88 -31.43 18.81
N ASN A 285 12.28 -31.33 17.54
CA ASN A 285 13.63 -31.67 17.08
C ASN A 285 14.23 -30.55 16.22
N GLN A 286 15.56 -30.39 16.21
CA GLN A 286 16.27 -29.36 15.42
C GLN A 286 15.91 -29.34 13.91
N ARG A 287 15.55 -30.49 13.32
CA ARG A 287 15.07 -30.58 11.93
C ARG A 287 13.73 -29.84 11.72
N GLU A 288 12.84 -29.90 12.71
CA GLU A 288 11.55 -29.20 12.68
C GLU A 288 11.76 -27.68 12.83
N ALA A 289 12.61 -27.23 13.75
CA ALA A 289 12.96 -25.82 13.90
C ALA A 289 13.51 -25.22 12.60
N ARG A 290 14.42 -25.93 11.91
CA ARG A 290 14.94 -25.54 10.59
C ARG A 290 13.83 -25.47 9.54
N ARG A 291 12.92 -26.46 9.51
CA ARG A 291 11.76 -26.48 8.59
C ARG A 291 10.81 -25.31 8.86
N LYS A 292 10.46 -25.02 10.13
CA LYS A 292 9.63 -23.86 10.50
C LYS A 292 10.28 -22.54 10.09
N ARG A 293 11.59 -22.36 10.29
CA ARG A 293 12.35 -21.18 9.82
C ARG A 293 12.31 -21.03 8.29
N GLY A 294 12.49 -22.12 7.54
CA GLY A 294 12.37 -22.12 6.09
C GLY A 294 10.98 -21.66 5.60
N TRP A 295 9.91 -22.16 6.23
CA TRP A 295 8.54 -21.71 5.94
C TRP A 295 8.31 -20.24 6.31
N MET A 296 8.78 -19.75 7.47
CA MET A 296 8.62 -18.34 7.84
C MET A 296 9.30 -17.39 6.84
N ILE A 297 10.50 -17.76 6.35
CA ILE A 297 11.18 -17.02 5.27
C ILE A 297 10.34 -17.04 4.00
N ALA A 298 9.92 -18.23 3.53
CA ALA A 298 9.12 -18.36 2.31
C ALA A 298 7.80 -17.57 2.37
N CYS A 299 7.06 -17.66 3.48
CA CYS A 299 5.83 -16.92 3.72
C CYS A 299 6.04 -15.40 3.66
N THR A 300 7.14 -14.91 4.24
CA THR A 300 7.49 -13.47 4.22
C THR A 300 7.89 -13.02 2.81
N SER A 301 8.73 -13.80 2.10
CA SER A 301 9.12 -13.49 0.72
C SER A 301 7.92 -13.48 -0.23
N ILE A 302 6.99 -14.43 -0.08
CA ILE A 302 5.74 -14.47 -0.87
C ILE A 302 4.88 -13.24 -0.56
N PHE A 303 4.68 -12.88 0.71
CA PHE A 303 3.88 -11.71 1.09
C PHE A 303 4.48 -10.40 0.55
N VAL A 304 5.80 -10.20 0.69
CA VAL A 304 6.49 -8.98 0.20
C VAL A 304 6.42 -8.90 -1.33
N PHE A 305 6.71 -10.00 -2.05
CA PHE A 305 6.64 -10.04 -3.51
C PHE A 305 5.20 -9.80 -4.01
N PHE A 306 4.20 -10.42 -3.39
CA PHE A 306 2.80 -10.30 -3.80
C PHE A 306 2.23 -8.90 -3.53
N SER A 307 2.51 -8.32 -2.36
CA SER A 307 2.15 -6.92 -2.07
C SER A 307 2.84 -5.96 -3.04
N GLY A 308 4.13 -6.16 -3.35
CA GLY A 308 4.85 -5.37 -4.35
C GLY A 308 4.33 -5.53 -5.79
N TRP A 309 3.81 -6.71 -6.15
CA TRP A 309 3.16 -6.95 -7.44
C TRP A 309 1.78 -6.27 -7.53
N ILE A 310 1.07 -6.12 -6.41
CA ILE A 310 -0.21 -5.39 -6.27
C ILE A 310 -0.03 -3.86 -6.21
N CYS A 311 1.18 -3.33 -6.01
CA CYS A 311 1.40 -1.88 -6.02
C CYS A 311 1.22 -1.31 -7.43
N ARG A 312 0.34 -0.31 -7.57
CA ARG A 312 0.05 0.37 -8.84
C ARG A 312 1.27 1.06 -9.43
N HIS A 313 2.15 1.56 -8.59
CA HIS A 313 3.43 2.17 -8.96
C HIS A 313 4.59 1.51 -8.21
N ARG A 314 5.68 1.23 -8.93
CA ARG A 314 6.80 0.41 -8.42
C ARG A 314 7.94 1.23 -7.83
N HIS A 315 7.59 2.20 -6.98
CA HIS A 315 8.53 3.03 -6.22
C HIS A 315 8.05 3.23 -4.78
N PHE A 316 8.92 3.82 -3.95
CA PHE A 316 8.56 4.41 -2.67
C PHE A 316 8.38 5.92 -2.86
N SER A 317 7.25 6.46 -2.40
CA SER A 317 7.07 7.90 -2.22
C SER A 317 7.66 8.34 -0.87
N SER A 318 8.06 9.62 -0.76
CA SER A 318 8.51 10.16 0.53
C SER A 318 7.39 10.04 1.57
N ILE A 319 7.73 9.82 2.84
CA ILE A 319 6.73 9.69 3.92
C ILE A 319 5.90 10.99 4.05
N ASN A 320 6.50 12.14 3.72
CA ASN A 320 5.82 13.43 3.69
C ASN A 320 4.76 13.51 2.57
N ASP A 321 5.07 12.99 1.38
CA ASP A 321 4.12 12.94 0.27
C ASP A 321 3.02 11.91 0.51
N TYR A 322 3.34 10.76 1.10
CA TYR A 322 2.35 9.78 1.52
C TYR A 322 1.37 10.37 2.56
N MET A 323 1.86 10.98 3.65
CA MET A 323 0.99 11.60 4.66
C MET A 323 0.21 12.81 4.12
N ALA A 324 0.80 13.60 3.22
CA ALA A 324 0.09 14.67 2.51
C ALA A 324 -0.92 14.14 1.46
N GLY A 325 -0.77 12.89 1.03
CA GLY A 325 -1.48 12.25 -0.08
C GLY A 325 -1.23 12.95 -1.42
N ARG A 326 0.05 13.17 -1.75
CA ARG A 326 0.56 13.67 -3.04
C ARG A 326 1.09 12.53 -3.93
N VAL A 327 0.45 11.36 -3.84
CA VAL A 327 0.88 10.06 -4.42
C VAL A 327 -0.19 9.48 -5.34
#